data_AF-A0A2H5WQR1-F1
#
_entry.id   AF-A0A2H5WQR1-F1
#
_cell.length_a   1.000
_cell.length_b   1.000
_cell.length_c   1.000
_cell.angle_alpha   90.00
_cell.angle_beta   90.00
_cell.angle_gamma   90.00
#
_symmetry.space_group_name_H-M   'P 1'
#
loop_
_entity.id
_entity.type
_entity.pdbx_description
1 polymer ?
#
loop_
_entity_poly.entity_id
_entity_poly.type
_entity_poly.pdbx_seq_one_letter_code
_entity_poly.pdbx_strand_id
1 'polypeptide(L)'
;MKRLGFFVGILSVLLAVSLGQSRQPQDEAQMEAFRKASEASDALIARLLARLNQEYQAGGAERGVKVCSEIAQKLTQQIGKEYGVQIRRVSLKNRNPRNAPDAWERQILQRWERDFQQKKPLSPVIVQTTEGGKKVYRYMRPIMVMMPLCLECHGQNIKPEVRRLIRERYPNDKATGYRLGDLRGAVSVRVPAAK
;
A
#
# COMPACT_ATOMS: atom_id res chain seq x y z
N MET A 1 -5.42 2.04 -89.47
CA MET A 1 -6.41 1.97 -88.37
C MET A 1 -5.84 1.11 -87.24
N LYS A 2 -5.47 1.73 -86.11
CA LYS A 2 -5.64 1.23 -84.72
C LYS A 2 -5.01 2.25 -83.75
N ARG A 3 -5.92 2.94 -83.06
CA ARG A 3 -5.83 3.67 -81.77
C ARG A 3 -5.26 2.73 -80.68
N LEU A 4 -4.79 3.07 -79.48
CA LEU A 4 -4.61 4.26 -78.61
C LEU A 4 -4.15 3.60 -77.28
N GLY A 5 -3.10 4.04 -76.60
CA GLY A 5 -3.24 4.93 -75.45
C GLY A 5 -2.42 4.44 -74.25
N PHE A 6 -1.68 5.36 -73.65
CA PHE A 6 -0.91 5.23 -72.41
C PHE A 6 -1.80 4.91 -71.20
N PHE A 7 -1.34 4.05 -70.29
CA PHE A 7 -1.81 4.01 -68.90
C PHE A 7 -0.61 3.90 -67.95
N VAL A 8 -0.29 5.01 -67.29
CA VAL A 8 0.62 5.07 -66.15
C VAL A 8 -0.23 4.82 -64.90
N GLY A 9 -0.08 3.65 -64.28
CA GLY A 9 -0.69 3.34 -62.99
C GLY A 9 0.24 3.73 -61.85
N ILE A 10 -0.05 4.83 -61.17
CA ILE A 10 0.61 5.23 -59.92
C ILE A 10 0.03 4.36 -58.80
N LEU A 11 0.87 3.53 -58.20
CA LEU A 11 0.54 2.68 -57.05
C LEU A 11 0.56 3.53 -55.77
N SER A 12 -0.61 3.99 -55.31
CA SER A 12 -0.75 4.67 -54.03
C SER A 12 -0.71 3.67 -52.87
N VAL A 13 0.44 3.57 -52.20
CA VAL A 13 0.58 2.86 -50.91
C VAL A 13 -0.02 3.74 -49.81
N LEU A 14 -1.18 3.35 -49.30
CA LEU A 14 -1.78 3.94 -48.10
C LEU A 14 -0.94 3.52 -46.87
N LEU A 15 -0.11 4.43 -46.36
CA LEU A 15 0.47 4.31 -45.01
C LEU A 15 -0.67 4.43 -43.98
N ALA A 16 -1.03 3.32 -43.35
CA ALA A 16 -1.80 3.35 -42.10
C ALA A 16 -0.89 3.88 -40.98
N VAL A 17 -0.90 5.20 -40.80
CA VAL A 17 -0.32 5.85 -39.62
C VAL A 17 -1.16 5.43 -38.41
N SER A 18 -0.60 4.59 -37.54
CA SER A 18 -1.23 4.25 -36.26
C SER A 18 -1.25 5.50 -35.38
N LEU A 19 -2.36 6.23 -35.41
CA LEU A 19 -2.65 7.33 -34.50
C LEU A 19 -2.54 6.82 -33.06
N GLY A 20 -1.62 7.42 -32.31
CA GLY A 20 -1.41 7.13 -30.90
C GLY A 20 -2.71 7.29 -30.11
N GLN A 21 -3.04 6.28 -29.31
CA GLN A 21 -4.13 6.38 -28.33
C GLN A 21 -3.80 7.52 -27.37
N SER A 22 -4.56 8.61 -27.42
CA SER A 22 -4.48 9.68 -26.43
C SER A 22 -4.90 9.11 -25.07
N ARG A 23 -3.97 9.09 -24.10
CA ARG A 23 -4.31 8.73 -22.72
C ARG A 23 -5.35 9.71 -22.19
N GLN A 24 -6.42 9.19 -21.60
CA GLN A 24 -7.48 10.04 -21.07
C GLN A 24 -6.97 10.78 -19.82
N PRO A 25 -7.39 12.04 -19.57
CA PRO A 25 -6.97 12.81 -18.38
C PRO A 25 -7.23 12.08 -17.04
N GLN A 26 -8.24 11.19 -17.01
CA GLN A 26 -8.55 10.37 -15.84
C GLN A 26 -7.45 9.34 -15.54
N ASP A 27 -6.83 8.75 -16.57
CA ASP A 27 -5.75 7.77 -16.40
C ASP A 27 -4.49 8.43 -15.85
N GLU A 28 -4.19 9.66 -16.29
CA GLU A 28 -3.05 10.44 -15.82
C GLU A 28 -3.23 10.85 -14.35
N ALA A 29 -4.41 11.35 -13.97
CA ALA A 29 -4.70 11.72 -12.59
C ALA A 29 -4.64 10.52 -11.65
N GLN A 30 -5.14 9.37 -12.07
CA GLN A 30 -5.06 8.13 -11.29
C GLN A 30 -3.61 7.62 -11.18
N MET A 31 -2.81 7.72 -12.25
CA MET A 31 -1.41 7.34 -12.24
C MET A 31 -0.59 8.20 -11.28
N GLU A 32 -0.82 9.52 -11.29
CA GLU A 32 -0.18 10.44 -10.37
C GLU A 32 -0.60 10.18 -8.92
N ALA A 33 -1.88 9.92 -8.66
CA ALA A 33 -2.37 9.53 -7.35
C ALA A 33 -1.75 8.21 -6.88
N PHE A 34 -1.59 7.22 -7.78
CA PHE A 34 -0.91 5.97 -7.49
C PHE A 34 0.55 6.19 -7.10
N ARG A 35 1.30 6.96 -7.90
CA ARG A 35 2.71 7.28 -7.65
C ARG A 35 2.88 7.93 -6.28
N LYS A 36 2.12 9.00 -6.01
CA LYS A 36 2.13 9.71 -4.72
C LYS A 36 1.79 8.80 -3.54
N ALA A 37 0.76 7.96 -3.67
CA ALA A 37 0.39 7.02 -2.62
C ALA A 37 1.44 5.92 -2.39
N SER A 38 2.08 5.45 -3.47
CA SER A 38 3.17 4.47 -3.39
C SER A 38 4.37 5.04 -2.65
N GLU A 39 4.84 6.22 -3.05
CA GLU A 39 5.98 6.92 -2.43
C GLU A 39 5.73 7.20 -0.95
N ALA A 40 4.54 7.73 -0.60
CA ALA A 40 4.16 7.95 0.79
C ALA A 40 4.13 6.65 1.61
N SER A 41 3.68 5.55 1.00
CA SER A 41 3.68 4.23 1.63
C SER A 41 5.11 3.73 1.87
N ASP A 42 6.00 3.89 0.90
CA ASP A 42 7.41 3.48 1.01
C ASP A 42 8.14 4.27 2.09
N ALA A 43 7.95 5.60 2.12
CA ALA A 43 8.46 6.46 3.18
C ALA A 43 7.96 6.01 4.56
N LEU A 44 6.67 5.66 4.68
CA LEU A 44 6.11 5.19 5.94
C LEU A 44 6.76 3.91 6.43
N ILE A 45 6.86 2.89 5.57
CA ILE A 45 7.46 1.61 5.94
C ILE A 45 8.95 1.79 6.26
N ALA A 46 9.69 2.49 5.41
CA ALA A 46 11.13 2.70 5.59
C ALA A 46 11.44 3.44 6.89
N ARG A 47 10.78 4.58 7.16
CA ARG A 47 11.05 5.38 8.37
C ARG A 47 10.59 4.68 9.65
N LEU A 48 9.47 3.93 9.60
CA LEU A 48 9.04 3.12 10.74
C LEU A 48 10.05 2.01 11.06
N LEU A 49 10.54 1.30 10.04
CA LEU A 49 11.52 0.24 10.22
C LEU A 49 12.87 0.79 10.71
N ALA A 50 13.32 1.92 10.15
CA ALA A 50 14.53 2.59 10.61
C ALA A 50 14.43 2.97 12.10
N ARG A 51 13.30 3.59 12.49
CA ARG A 51 13.09 3.96 13.90
C ARG A 51 12.94 2.75 14.81
N LEU A 52 12.23 1.71 14.37
CA LEU A 52 12.12 0.46 15.11
C LEU A 52 13.50 -0.16 15.35
N ASN A 53 14.30 -0.27 14.29
CA ASN A 53 15.63 -0.84 14.39
C ASN A 53 16.51 -0.03 15.33
N GLN A 54 16.52 1.30 15.23
CA GLN A 54 17.29 2.17 16.13
C GLN A 54 16.94 1.93 17.60
N GLU A 55 15.65 1.92 17.94
CA GLU A 55 15.21 1.72 19.33
C GLU A 55 15.46 0.29 19.82
N TYR A 56 15.30 -0.69 18.93
CA TYR A 56 15.59 -2.09 19.23
C TYR A 56 17.08 -2.31 19.52
N GLN A 57 17.98 -1.69 18.75
CA GLN A 57 19.43 -1.76 19.03
C GLN A 57 19.78 -1.04 20.34
N ALA A 58 19.08 0.05 20.69
CA ALA A 58 19.38 0.84 21.88
C ALA A 58 18.88 0.24 23.20
N GLY A 59 17.83 -0.58 23.18
CA GLY A 59 17.26 -1.13 24.43
C GLY A 59 16.36 -2.35 24.22
N GLY A 60 16.64 -3.12 23.17
CA GLY A 60 15.97 -4.37 22.86
C GLY A 60 14.47 -4.21 22.62
N ALA A 61 13.76 -5.31 22.88
CA ALA A 61 12.34 -5.41 22.56
C ALA A 61 11.46 -4.46 23.38
N GLU A 62 11.86 -4.05 24.58
CA GLU A 62 11.07 -3.08 25.36
C GLU A 62 10.95 -1.74 24.62
N ARG A 63 12.08 -1.19 24.18
CA ARG A 63 12.09 0.04 23.38
C ARG A 63 11.41 -0.16 22.03
N GLY A 64 11.57 -1.32 21.40
CA GLY A 64 10.86 -1.66 20.16
C GLY A 64 9.33 -1.61 20.30
N VAL A 65 8.77 -2.11 21.41
CA VAL A 65 7.32 -2.06 21.67
C VAL A 65 6.82 -0.61 21.87
N LYS A 66 7.63 0.26 22.50
CA LYS A 66 7.30 1.70 22.63
C LYS A 66 7.18 2.40 21.29
N VAL A 67 8.00 2.05 20.29
CA VAL A 67 7.88 2.60 18.91
C VAL A 67 6.49 2.40 18.34
N CYS A 68 5.94 1.21 18.48
CA CYS A 68 4.62 0.91 17.94
C CYS A 68 3.47 1.67 18.63
N SER A 69 3.61 1.96 19.93
CA SER A 69 2.54 2.55 20.75
C SER A 69 2.55 4.06 20.76
N GLU A 70 3.74 4.66 20.74
CA GLU A 70 3.90 6.10 20.95
C GLU A 70 4.33 6.81 19.67
N ILE A 71 5.27 6.22 18.91
CA ILE A 71 5.94 6.91 17.81
C ILE A 71 5.22 6.70 16.48
N ALA A 72 4.73 5.49 16.25
CA ALA A 72 4.29 5.10 14.91
C ALA A 72 3.11 5.92 14.39
N GLN A 73 2.17 6.32 15.25
CA GLN A 73 1.04 7.16 14.85
C GLN A 73 1.50 8.59 14.51
N LYS A 74 2.42 9.16 15.29
CA LYS A 74 3.00 10.48 15.03
C LYS A 74 3.75 10.50 13.70
N LEU A 75 4.59 9.50 13.43
CA LEU A 75 5.31 9.38 12.17
C LEU A 75 4.36 9.21 10.97
N THR A 76 3.30 8.42 11.14
CA THR A 76 2.24 8.26 10.13
C THR A 76 1.60 9.61 9.79
N GLN A 77 1.27 10.42 10.80
CA GLN A 77 0.69 11.75 10.59
C GLN A 77 1.68 12.73 9.92
N GLN A 78 2.96 12.69 10.30
CA GLN A 78 4.00 13.53 9.69
C GLN A 78 4.15 13.24 8.20
N ILE A 79 4.20 11.96 7.83
CA ILE A 79 4.29 11.53 6.43
C ILE A 79 3.03 11.91 5.66
N GLY A 80 1.85 11.76 6.28
CA GLY A 80 0.61 12.24 5.67
C GLY A 80 0.67 13.74 5.32
N LYS A 81 1.19 14.57 6.23
CA LYS A 81 1.37 16.02 5.97
C LYS A 81 2.40 16.29 4.87
N GLU A 82 3.54 15.62 4.91
CA GLU A 82 4.63 15.77 3.93
C GLU A 82 4.19 15.48 2.49
N TYR A 83 3.40 14.42 2.31
CA TYR A 83 2.91 14.00 0.99
C TYR A 83 1.54 14.60 0.63
N GLY A 84 0.90 15.33 1.54
CA GLY A 84 -0.45 15.88 1.35
C GLY A 84 -1.53 14.79 1.22
N VAL A 85 -1.39 13.68 1.95
CA VAL A 85 -2.30 12.52 1.91
C VAL A 85 -2.79 12.14 3.31
N GLN A 86 -3.90 11.42 3.40
CA GLN A 86 -4.22 10.68 4.62
C GLN A 86 -3.64 9.28 4.49
N ILE A 87 -2.80 8.87 5.42
CA ILE A 87 -2.13 7.57 5.40
C ILE A 87 -2.30 6.87 6.74
N ARG A 88 -2.44 5.54 6.70
CA ARG A 88 -2.53 4.69 7.90
C ARG A 88 -2.10 3.27 7.60
N ARG A 89 -1.83 2.50 8.65
CA ARG A 89 -1.64 1.04 8.58
C ARG A 89 -2.91 0.37 9.07
N VAL A 90 -3.40 -0.64 8.36
CA VAL A 90 -4.62 -1.38 8.70
C VAL A 90 -4.40 -2.88 8.65
N SER A 91 -5.13 -3.64 9.46
CA SER A 91 -5.01 -5.10 9.50
C SER A 91 -6.26 -5.74 10.11
N LEU A 92 -6.63 -6.94 9.63
CA LEU A 92 -7.65 -7.77 10.27
C LEU A 92 -7.20 -8.28 11.66
N LYS A 93 -5.88 -8.40 11.85
CA LYS A 93 -5.20 -8.73 13.10
C LYS A 93 -4.44 -7.50 13.60
N ASN A 94 -5.18 -6.44 13.91
CA ASN A 94 -4.62 -5.17 14.37
C ASN A 94 -4.12 -5.26 15.82
N ARG A 95 -2.97 -4.63 16.09
CA ARG A 95 -2.45 -4.43 17.46
C ARG A 95 -3.07 -3.21 18.11
N ASN A 96 -3.03 -2.09 17.39
CA ASN A 96 -3.67 -0.85 17.79
C ASN A 96 -5.12 -0.85 17.28
N PRO A 97 -6.14 -0.63 18.13
CA PRO A 97 -7.54 -0.50 17.72
C PRO A 97 -7.78 0.53 16.60
N ARG A 98 -6.99 1.62 16.56
CA ARG A 98 -7.07 2.65 15.51
C ARG A 98 -6.70 2.15 14.11
N ASN A 99 -6.07 0.99 14.03
CA ASN A 99 -5.70 0.34 12.77
C ASN A 99 -6.72 -0.73 12.34
N ALA A 100 -7.92 -0.74 12.94
CA ALA A 100 -9.02 -1.54 12.43
C ALA A 100 -9.42 -1.04 11.02
N PRO A 101 -9.62 -1.95 10.05
CA PRO A 101 -10.01 -1.56 8.71
C PRO A 101 -11.48 -1.12 8.66
N ASP A 102 -11.75 -0.14 7.81
CA ASP A 102 -13.11 0.18 7.36
C ASP A 102 -13.64 -0.90 6.40
N ALA A 103 -14.89 -0.76 5.95
CA ALA A 103 -15.57 -1.78 5.13
C ALA A 103 -14.81 -2.09 3.82
N TRP A 104 -14.33 -1.06 3.11
CA TRP A 104 -13.62 -1.24 1.84
C TRP A 104 -12.24 -1.88 2.06
N GLU A 105 -11.53 -1.42 3.09
CA GLU A 105 -10.22 -2.00 3.43
C GLU A 105 -10.33 -3.46 3.87
N ARG A 106 -11.38 -3.79 4.64
CA ARG A 106 -11.66 -5.15 5.09
C ARG A 106 -11.90 -6.07 3.91
N GLN A 107 -12.68 -5.64 2.92
CA GLN A 107 -12.93 -6.41 1.71
C GLN A 107 -11.63 -6.71 0.93
N ILE A 108 -10.74 -5.72 0.81
CA ILE A 108 -9.44 -5.91 0.15
C ILE A 108 -8.56 -6.86 0.96
N LEU A 109 -8.44 -6.67 2.28
CA LEU A 109 -7.65 -7.54 3.14
C LEU A 109 -8.14 -9.00 3.11
N GLN A 110 -9.45 -9.23 3.16
CA GLN A 110 -10.04 -10.58 3.06
C GLN A 110 -9.81 -11.22 1.69
N ARG A 111 -9.85 -10.42 0.62
CA ARG A 111 -9.50 -10.89 -0.72
C ARG A 111 -8.03 -11.32 -0.78
N TRP A 112 -7.13 -10.47 -0.30
CA TRP A 112 -5.71 -10.79 -0.25
C TRP A 112 -5.37 -11.97 0.67
N GLU A 113 -6.10 -12.18 1.77
CA GLU A 113 -5.95 -13.40 2.58
C GLU A 113 -6.27 -14.65 1.76
N ARG A 114 -7.38 -14.65 1.00
CA ARG A 114 -7.72 -15.78 0.11
C ARG A 114 -6.69 -15.97 -1.00
N ASP A 115 -6.28 -14.88 -1.65
CA ASP A 115 -5.27 -14.90 -2.71
C ASP A 115 -3.92 -15.43 -2.19
N PHE A 116 -3.52 -15.01 -0.99
CA PHE A 116 -2.30 -15.48 -0.32
C PHE A 116 -2.36 -17.00 -0.03
N GLN A 117 -3.50 -17.51 0.47
CA GLN A 117 -3.68 -18.96 0.67
C GLN A 117 -3.59 -19.74 -0.65
N GLN A 118 -4.00 -19.12 -1.75
CA GLN A 118 -3.90 -19.68 -3.11
C GLN A 118 -2.53 -19.41 -3.77
N LYS A 119 -1.55 -18.85 -3.03
CA LYS A 119 -0.22 -18.48 -3.52
C LYS A 119 -0.24 -17.51 -4.71
N LYS A 120 -1.29 -16.69 -4.82
CA LYS A 120 -1.40 -15.64 -5.84
C LYS A 120 -0.61 -14.41 -5.39
N PRO A 121 0.01 -13.67 -6.34
CA PRO A 121 0.68 -12.43 -6.02
C PRO A 121 -0.32 -11.40 -5.49
N LEU A 122 0.10 -10.64 -4.48
CA LEU A 122 -0.67 -9.52 -3.95
C LEU A 122 -0.10 -8.22 -4.51
N SER A 123 -0.95 -7.44 -5.17
CA SER A 123 -0.55 -6.17 -5.79
C SER A 123 -1.29 -5.01 -5.14
N PRO A 124 -0.72 -3.79 -5.13
CA PRO A 124 -1.44 -2.60 -4.72
C PRO A 124 -2.73 -2.41 -5.53
N VAL A 125 -3.74 -1.82 -4.89
CA VAL A 125 -5.01 -1.47 -5.52
C VAL A 125 -5.25 0.02 -5.38
N ILE A 126 -5.81 0.64 -6.41
CA ILE A 126 -6.27 2.03 -6.37
C ILE A 126 -7.66 2.13 -6.98
N VAL A 127 -8.53 2.90 -6.34
CA VAL A 127 -9.87 3.20 -6.87
C VAL A 127 -10.18 4.68 -6.66
N GLN A 128 -10.90 5.28 -7.60
CA GLN A 128 -11.52 6.59 -7.40
C GLN A 128 -12.87 6.41 -6.68
N THR A 129 -13.14 7.26 -5.70
CA THR A 129 -14.43 7.34 -5.01
C THR A 129 -14.80 8.80 -4.73
N THR A 130 -16.00 9.03 -4.20
CA THR A 130 -16.43 10.32 -3.67
C THR A 130 -16.65 10.19 -2.17
N GLU A 131 -15.89 10.94 -1.37
CA GLU A 131 -16.02 10.99 0.09
C GLU A 131 -16.33 12.43 0.50
N GLY A 132 -17.48 12.67 1.17
CA GLY A 132 -17.89 14.02 1.59
C GLY A 132 -18.04 15.01 0.42
N GLY A 133 -18.56 14.54 -0.72
CA GLY A 133 -18.73 15.35 -1.93
C GLY A 133 -17.44 15.66 -2.70
N LYS A 134 -16.29 15.11 -2.29
CA LYS A 134 -14.99 15.33 -2.95
C LYS A 134 -14.49 14.05 -3.58
N LYS A 135 -13.94 14.15 -4.80
CA LYS A 135 -13.24 13.05 -5.44
C LYS A 135 -11.96 12.71 -4.66
N VAL A 136 -11.78 11.43 -4.36
CA VAL A 136 -10.64 10.88 -3.61
C VAL A 136 -10.18 9.60 -4.29
N TYR A 137 -8.86 9.44 -4.43
CA TYR A 137 -8.28 8.15 -4.77
C TYR A 137 -7.93 7.40 -3.49
N ARG A 138 -8.48 6.20 -3.34
CA ARG A 138 -8.14 5.28 -2.24
C ARG A 138 -7.17 4.25 -2.76
N TYR A 139 -6.02 4.16 -2.12
CA TYR A 139 -4.95 3.23 -2.43
C TYR A 139 -4.71 2.29 -1.25
N MET A 140 -4.42 1.03 -1.53
CA MET A 140 -3.90 0.09 -0.54
C MET A 140 -2.72 -0.69 -1.09
N ARG A 141 -1.70 -0.89 -0.25
CA ARG A 141 -0.56 -1.76 -0.53
C ARG A 141 -0.39 -2.80 0.56
N PRO A 142 -0.24 -4.10 0.23
CA PRO A 142 -0.03 -5.13 1.23
C PRO A 142 1.28 -4.90 1.98
N ILE A 143 1.27 -5.23 3.28
CA ILE A 143 2.47 -5.32 4.12
C ILE A 143 2.70 -6.80 4.37
N MET A 144 3.82 -7.32 3.88
CA MET A 144 4.24 -8.70 4.11
C MET A 144 5.23 -8.76 5.28
N VAL A 145 5.27 -9.87 6.00
CA VAL A 145 6.30 -10.12 7.00
C VAL A 145 7.59 -10.52 6.29
N MET A 146 8.47 -9.55 6.04
CA MET A 146 9.65 -9.76 5.19
C MET A 146 10.96 -9.99 5.95
N MET A 147 10.99 -9.78 7.27
CA MET A 147 12.22 -9.85 8.07
C MET A 147 12.01 -10.60 9.39
N PRO A 148 13.05 -11.32 9.90
CA PRO A 148 13.00 -11.95 11.22
C PRO A 148 12.67 -11.00 12.36
N LEU A 149 13.14 -9.74 12.30
CA LEU A 149 12.84 -8.70 13.30
C LEU A 149 11.33 -8.50 13.50
N CYS A 150 10.52 -8.67 12.46
CA CYS A 150 9.07 -8.57 12.58
C CYS A 150 8.50 -9.64 13.53
N LEU A 151 9.11 -10.83 13.53
CA LEU A 151 8.66 -12.00 14.29
C LEU A 151 8.97 -11.92 15.78
N GLU A 152 9.92 -11.07 16.20
CA GLU A 152 10.18 -10.78 17.62
C GLU A 152 8.92 -10.29 18.36
N CYS A 153 8.01 -9.63 17.64
CA CYS A 153 6.78 -9.05 18.17
C CYS A 153 5.51 -9.62 17.54
N HIS A 154 5.59 -10.14 16.31
CA HIS A 154 4.44 -10.63 15.56
C HIS A 154 4.45 -12.16 15.37
N GLY A 155 5.54 -12.84 15.74
CA GLY A 155 5.72 -14.26 15.51
C GLY A 155 4.85 -15.17 16.36
N GLN A 156 5.01 -16.48 16.16
CA GLN A 156 4.45 -17.52 17.01
C GLN A 156 5.18 -17.57 18.36
N ASN A 157 6.51 -17.47 18.33
CA ASN A 157 7.40 -17.63 19.48
C ASN A 157 7.91 -16.27 19.99
N ILE A 158 7.00 -15.47 20.54
CA ILE A 158 7.34 -14.17 21.16
C ILE A 158 7.84 -14.40 22.58
N LYS A 159 9.01 -13.84 22.92
CA LYS A 159 9.62 -13.96 24.25
C LYS A 159 8.67 -13.46 25.36
N PRO A 160 8.65 -14.10 26.55
CA PRO A 160 7.68 -13.78 27.61
C PRO A 160 7.65 -12.30 28.02
N GLU A 161 8.81 -11.66 28.13
CA GLU A 161 8.97 -10.25 28.49
C GLU A 161 8.36 -9.31 27.45
N VAL A 162 8.54 -9.62 26.16
CA VAL A 162 7.97 -8.85 25.05
C VAL A 162 6.46 -9.01 25.01
N ARG A 163 5.98 -10.24 25.21
CA ARG A 163 4.55 -10.55 25.26
C ARG A 163 3.87 -9.83 26.43
N ARG A 164 4.52 -9.74 27.59
CA ARG A 164 4.03 -8.98 28.75
C ARG A 164 3.86 -7.50 28.39
N LEU A 165 4.90 -6.86 27.86
CA LEU A 165 4.86 -5.45 27.45
C LEU A 165 3.80 -5.16 26.37
N ILE A 166 3.65 -6.07 25.40
CA ILE A 166 2.60 -5.95 24.38
C ILE A 166 1.23 -5.97 25.03
N ARG A 167 0.95 -6.89 25.95
CA ARG A 167 -0.36 -6.97 26.63
C ARG A 167 -0.65 -5.75 27.51
N GLU A 168 0.35 -5.24 28.21
CA GLU A 168 0.21 -4.02 29.02
C GLU A 168 -0.18 -2.81 28.16
N ARG A 169 0.47 -2.65 27.00
CA ARG A 169 0.20 -1.52 26.09
C ARG A 169 -1.01 -1.75 25.17
N TYR A 170 -1.32 -3.02 24.87
CA TYR A 170 -2.38 -3.43 23.96
C TYR A 170 -3.12 -4.66 24.51
N PRO A 171 -4.05 -4.47 25.47
CA PRO A 171 -4.80 -5.57 26.07
C PRO A 171 -5.59 -6.40 25.05
N ASN A 172 -5.97 -5.78 23.93
CA ASN A 172 -6.75 -6.40 22.85
C ASN A 172 -5.88 -6.72 21.61
N ASP A 173 -4.57 -6.96 21.79
CA ASP A 173 -3.66 -7.29 20.67
C ASP A 173 -4.11 -8.56 19.94
N LYS A 174 -4.18 -8.48 18.61
CA LYS A 174 -4.44 -9.62 17.72
C LYS A 174 -3.24 -9.97 16.83
N ALA A 175 -2.18 -9.17 16.89
CA ALA A 175 -1.11 -9.16 15.90
C ALA A 175 0.02 -10.16 16.21
N THR A 176 -0.31 -11.42 16.49
CA THR A 176 0.67 -12.47 16.81
C THR A 176 0.44 -13.71 15.95
N GLY A 177 1.38 -14.66 15.99
CA GLY A 177 1.25 -15.94 15.30
C GLY A 177 1.61 -15.91 13.82
N TYR A 178 2.30 -14.86 13.36
CA TYR A 178 2.79 -14.74 11.99
C TYR A 178 4.06 -15.56 11.75
N ARG A 179 4.30 -15.86 10.47
CA ARG A 179 5.53 -16.44 9.92
C ARG A 179 6.12 -15.51 8.86
N LEU A 180 7.36 -15.78 8.47
CA LEU A 180 7.99 -15.08 7.35
C LEU A 180 7.17 -15.31 6.08
N GLY A 181 6.93 -14.25 5.31
CA GLY A 181 6.11 -14.25 4.11
C GLY A 181 4.61 -14.08 4.36
N ASP A 182 4.11 -14.10 5.59
CA ASP A 182 2.67 -13.90 5.85
C ASP A 182 2.20 -12.48 5.51
N LEU A 183 0.94 -12.35 5.11
CA LEU A 183 0.25 -11.06 4.99
C LEU A 183 -0.01 -10.44 6.38
N ARG A 184 0.71 -9.37 6.72
CA ARG A 184 0.57 -8.67 8.00
C ARG A 184 -0.62 -7.72 8.04
N GLY A 185 -0.93 -7.10 6.91
CA GLY A 185 -1.92 -6.03 6.79
C GLY A 185 -1.67 -5.19 5.56
N ALA A 186 -1.95 -3.89 5.63
CA ALA A 186 -1.76 -2.98 4.51
C ALA A 186 -1.38 -1.56 4.97
N VAL A 187 -0.74 -0.82 4.09
CA VAL A 187 -0.81 0.65 4.11
C VAL A 187 -2.05 1.05 3.34
N SER A 188 -2.87 1.93 3.90
CA SER A 188 -4.01 2.57 3.22
C SER A 188 -3.75 4.07 3.10
N VAL A 189 -3.97 4.60 1.90
CA VAL A 189 -3.77 6.01 1.57
C VAL A 189 -5.03 6.57 0.93
N ARG A 190 -5.43 7.78 1.33
CA ARG A 190 -6.39 8.61 0.61
C ARG A 190 -5.64 9.79 0.02
N VAL A 191 -5.70 9.93 -1.30
CA VAL A 191 -5.15 11.06 -2.04
C VAL A 191 -6.34 11.92 -2.49
N PRO A 192 -6.46 13.17 -2.00
CA PRO A 192 -7.45 14.10 -2.55
C PRO A 192 -7.22 14.26 -4.05
N ALA A 193 -8.27 14.18 -4.87
CA ALA A 193 -8.13 14.54 -6.27
C ALA A 193 -7.80 16.05 -6.36
N ALA A 194 -6.98 16.43 -7.34
CA ALA A 194 -6.80 17.83 -7.67
C ALA A 194 -8.17 18.46 -7.99
N LYS A 195 -8.34 19.74 -7.63
CA LYS A 195 -9.54 20.50 -7.99
C LYS A 195 -9.61 20.69 -9.50
#